data_AF-A0A9D3WLM9-F1
#
_entry.id   AF-A0A9D3WLM9-F1
#
_cell.length_a   1.000
_cell.length_b   1.000
_cell.length_c   1.000
_cell.angle_alpha   90.00
_cell.angle_beta   90.00
_cell.angle_gamma   90.00
#
_symmetry.space_group_name_H-M   'P 1'
#
loop_
_entity.id
_entity.type
_entity.pdbx_description
1 polymer ?
#
loop_
_entity_poly.entity_id
_entity_poly.type
_entity_poly.pdbx_seq_one_letter_code
_entity_poly.pdbx_strand_id
1 'polypeptide(L)'
;MVRVVFSGPWDAKESSAAEVGAICLSLKVFLEMGWMGSCSLIIEVGSSEVFHWIENKGSRPWSLVSIFKGIESRVSSIGNLSFSRVDKQGNGMAFALAAAGLKRQNMFNAWW
;
A
#
# COMPACT_ATOMS: atom_id res chain seq x y z
N MET A 1 -19.88 -1.47 -5.41
CA MET A 1 -18.56 -0.89 -5.08
C MET A 1 -18.05 -1.67 -3.90
N VAL A 2 -17.03 -2.50 -4.09
CA VAL A 2 -16.47 -3.29 -2.99
C VAL A 2 -15.48 -2.41 -2.24
N ARG A 3 -15.54 -2.44 -0.91
CA ARG A 3 -14.58 -1.75 -0.04
C ARG A 3 -13.68 -2.78 0.61
N VAL A 4 -12.40 -2.46 0.73
CA VAL A 4 -11.41 -3.28 1.42
C VAL A 4 -10.75 -2.44 2.48
N VAL A 5 -10.64 -2.99 3.68
CA VAL A 5 -9.84 -2.41 4.77
C VAL A 5 -8.90 -3.47 5.30
N PHE A 6 -7.67 -3.07 5.55
CA PHE A 6 -6.68 -3.93 6.18
C PHE A 6 -5.86 -3.15 7.20
N SER A 7 -5.34 -3.86 8.19
CA SER A 7 -4.50 -3.30 9.24
C SER A 7 -3.81 -4.43 10.00
N GLY A 8 -2.52 -4.31 10.23
CA GLY A 8 -1.77 -5.28 11.01
C GLY A 8 -0.49 -4.68 11.57
N PRO A 9 0.20 -5.43 12.46
CA PRO A 9 1.52 -5.04 12.91
C PRO A 9 2.50 -5.08 11.72
N TRP A 10 3.44 -4.16 11.73
CA TRP A 10 4.54 -4.12 10.77
C TRP A 10 5.84 -3.87 11.53
N ASP A 11 6.85 -4.71 11.30
CA ASP A 11 8.09 -4.70 12.07
C ASP A 11 9.01 -3.50 11.78
N ALA A 12 8.67 -2.65 10.80
CA ALA A 12 9.49 -1.48 10.51
C ALA A 12 9.31 -0.38 11.55
N LYS A 13 10.45 0.18 11.98
CA LYS A 13 10.52 1.32 12.89
C LYS A 13 10.09 2.65 12.25
N GLU A 14 10.03 2.70 10.92
CA GLU A 14 9.80 3.91 10.15
C GLU A 14 8.42 3.87 9.46
N SER A 15 7.67 4.98 9.57
CA SER A 15 6.33 5.09 8.99
C SER A 15 6.34 4.94 7.47
N SER A 16 7.37 5.46 6.79
CA SER A 16 7.49 5.38 5.33
C SER A 16 7.68 3.93 4.87
N ALA A 17 8.44 3.11 5.61
CA ALA A 17 8.59 1.69 5.33
C ALA A 17 7.29 0.90 5.56
N ALA A 18 6.52 1.25 6.59
CA ALA A 18 5.20 0.66 6.84
C ALA A 18 4.20 1.02 5.72
N GLU A 19 4.24 2.24 5.20
CA GLU A 19 3.39 2.68 4.09
C GLU A 19 3.76 1.98 2.77
N VAL A 20 5.05 1.78 2.47
CA VAL A 20 5.50 0.94 1.35
C VAL A 20 5.01 -0.51 1.51
N GLY A 21 5.06 -1.05 2.73
CA GLY A 21 4.50 -2.37 3.06
C GLY A 21 2.99 -2.44 2.80
N ALA A 22 2.25 -1.41 3.21
CA ALA A 22 0.81 -1.30 2.99
C ALA A 22 0.46 -1.25 1.48
N ILE A 23 1.25 -0.56 0.66
CA ILE A 23 1.10 -0.58 -0.81
C ILE A 23 1.30 -1.98 -1.38
N CYS A 24 2.33 -2.69 -0.93
CA CYS A 24 2.56 -4.07 -1.38
C CYS A 24 1.40 -5.00 -0.99
N LEU A 25 0.84 -4.80 0.20
CA LEU A 25 -0.30 -5.59 0.70
C LEU A 25 -1.59 -5.26 -0.05
N SER A 26 -1.89 -3.99 -0.34
CA SER A 26 -3.09 -3.62 -1.10
C SER A 26 -3.09 -4.22 -2.50
N LEU A 27 -1.93 -4.24 -3.18
CA LEU A 27 -1.75 -4.94 -4.45
C LEU A 27 -1.99 -6.44 -4.34
N LYS A 28 -1.48 -7.06 -3.27
CA LYS A 28 -1.69 -8.48 -3.00
C LYS A 28 -3.17 -8.81 -2.81
N VAL A 29 -3.88 -8.03 -2.00
CA VAL A 29 -5.32 -8.23 -1.75
C VAL A 29 -6.13 -8.01 -3.04
N PHE A 30 -5.79 -7.01 -3.85
CA PHE A 30 -6.44 -6.80 -5.14
C PHE A 30 -6.31 -8.00 -6.09
N LEU A 31 -5.12 -8.60 -6.14
CA LEU A 31 -4.87 -9.82 -6.92
C LEU A 31 -5.62 -11.03 -6.36
N GLU A 32 -5.64 -11.22 -5.04
CA GLU A 32 -6.34 -12.32 -4.36
C GLU A 32 -7.86 -12.26 -4.55
N MET A 33 -8.43 -11.07 -4.72
CA MET A 33 -9.84 -10.88 -5.06
C MET A 33 -10.17 -11.21 -6.53
N GLY A 34 -9.18 -11.49 -7.37
CA GLY A 34 -9.38 -11.85 -8.77
C GLY A 34 -9.78 -10.68 -9.68
N TRP A 35 -9.50 -9.43 -9.29
CA TRP A 35 -9.93 -8.23 -10.04
C TRP A 35 -8.94 -7.78 -11.13
N MET A 36 -7.95 -8.60 -11.43
CA MET A 36 -7.01 -8.36 -12.52
C MET A 36 -7.77 -8.16 -13.84
N GLY A 37 -7.47 -7.07 -14.56
CA GLY A 37 -8.10 -6.74 -15.85
C GLY A 37 -9.59 -6.35 -15.79
N SER A 38 -10.23 -6.41 -14.62
CA SER A 38 -11.66 -6.16 -14.47
C SER A 38 -11.99 -4.72 -14.07
N CYS A 39 -11.06 -4.02 -13.41
CA CYS A 39 -11.23 -2.65 -12.92
C CYS A 39 -9.90 -1.88 -12.96
N SER A 40 -9.97 -0.55 -12.95
CA SER A 40 -8.82 0.32 -12.69
C SER A 40 -8.57 0.43 -11.17
N LEU A 41 -7.31 0.34 -10.74
CA LEU A 41 -6.92 0.53 -9.33
C LEU A 41 -6.20 1.86 -9.16
N ILE A 42 -6.66 2.69 -8.22
CA ILE A 42 -5.97 3.90 -7.78
C ILE A 42 -5.47 3.65 -6.36
N ILE A 43 -4.17 3.82 -6.13
CA ILE A 43 -3.56 3.77 -4.80
C ILE A 43 -3.24 5.19 -4.36
N GLU A 44 -3.94 5.64 -3.33
CA GLU A 44 -3.73 6.93 -2.68
C GLU A 44 -2.64 6.81 -1.62
N VAL A 45 -1.60 7.63 -1.73
CA VAL A 45 -0.42 7.64 -0.85
C VAL A 45 -0.39 8.96 -0.08
N GLY A 46 -0.23 8.88 1.24
CA GLY A 46 -0.23 10.06 2.12
C GLY A 46 1.15 10.66 2.34
N SER A 47 2.21 9.85 2.23
CA SER A 47 3.59 10.32 2.39
C SER A 47 4.16 10.87 1.08
N SER A 48 4.65 12.11 1.12
CA SER A 48 5.38 12.73 0.00
C SER A 48 6.69 12.00 -0.32
N GLU A 49 7.35 11.46 0.69
CA GLU A 49 8.59 10.71 0.54
C GLU A 49 8.32 9.38 -0.19
N VAL A 50 7.31 8.63 0.26
CA VAL A 50 6.93 7.36 -0.37
C VAL A 50 6.45 7.59 -1.79
N PHE A 51 5.64 8.64 -2.02
CA PHE A 51 5.22 9.00 -3.36
C PHE A 51 6.41 9.33 -4.27
N HIS A 52 7.40 10.08 -3.77
CA HIS A 52 8.63 10.36 -4.51
C HIS A 52 9.42 9.08 -4.84
N TRP A 53 9.47 8.08 -3.96
CA TRP A 53 10.11 6.78 -4.23
C TRP A 53 9.38 5.95 -5.29
N ILE A 54 8.05 6.10 -5.40
CA ILE A 54 7.24 5.44 -6.42
C ILE A 54 7.57 6.05 -7.79
N GLU A 55 7.57 7.37 -7.89
CA GLU A 55 7.86 8.10 -9.13
C GLU A 55 9.33 8.00 -9.56
N ASN A 56 10.25 8.07 -8.59
CA ASN A 56 11.68 8.07 -8.82
C ASN A 56 12.33 6.82 -8.22
N LYS A 57 12.63 5.83 -9.07
CA LYS A 57 13.24 4.57 -8.63
C LYS A 57 14.63 4.75 -8.00
N GLY A 58 15.35 5.80 -8.39
CA GLY A 58 16.71 6.07 -7.91
C GLY A 58 16.79 6.62 -6.49
N SER A 59 15.69 7.14 -5.94
CA SER A 59 15.65 7.67 -4.57
C SER A 59 15.23 6.65 -3.52
N ARG A 60 14.99 5.39 -3.93
CA ARG A 60 14.51 4.33 -3.05
C ARG A 60 15.57 3.89 -2.04
N PRO A 61 15.19 3.70 -0.76
CA PRO A 61 16.09 3.12 0.22
C PRO A 61 16.49 1.70 -0.16
N TRP A 62 17.79 1.39 -0.06
CA TRP A 62 18.31 0.05 -0.39
C TRP A 62 17.66 -1.06 0.45
N SER A 63 17.35 -0.77 1.70
CA SER A 63 16.69 -1.69 2.64
C SER A 63 15.29 -2.15 2.18
N LEU A 64 14.63 -1.38 1.32
CA LEU A 64 13.26 -1.65 0.85
C LEU A 64 13.23 -2.23 -0.58
N VAL A 65 14.38 -2.47 -1.20
CA VAL A 65 14.47 -2.92 -2.61
C VAL A 65 13.69 -4.22 -2.86
N SER A 66 13.70 -5.17 -1.92
CA SER A 66 12.94 -6.42 -2.05
C SER A 66 11.42 -6.18 -2.09
N ILE A 67 10.92 -5.26 -1.27
CA ILE A 67 9.50 -4.88 -1.23
C ILE A 67 9.12 -4.16 -2.52
N PHE A 68 9.96 -3.22 -2.99
CA PHE A 68 9.74 -2.53 -4.26
C PHE A 68 9.71 -3.48 -5.46
N LYS A 69 10.57 -4.50 -5.50
CA LYS A 69 10.50 -5.54 -6.54
C LYS A 69 9.17 -6.30 -6.49
N GLY A 70 8.67 -6.61 -5.30
CA GLY A 70 7.36 -7.21 -5.11
C GLY A 70 6.22 -6.32 -5.62
N ILE A 71 6.28 -5.03 -5.33
CA ILE A 71 5.33 -4.02 -5.84
C ILE A 71 5.36 -3.99 -7.37
N GLU A 72 6.54 -3.84 -7.96
CA GLU A 72 6.71 -3.75 -9.43
C GLU A 72 6.15 -5.00 -10.13
N SER A 73 6.45 -6.19 -9.62
CA SER A 73 5.91 -7.43 -10.15
C SER A 73 4.38 -7.44 -10.16
N ARG A 74 3.72 -6.95 -9.09
CA ARG A 74 2.26 -6.92 -8.99
C ARG A 74 1.63 -5.84 -9.86
N VAL A 75 2.24 -4.67 -9.92
CA VAL A 75 1.82 -3.58 -10.81
C VAL A 75 1.81 -4.06 -12.26
N SER A 76 2.87 -4.75 -12.68
CA SER A 76 2.95 -5.36 -14.02
C SER A 76 1.86 -6.41 -14.28
N SER A 77 1.43 -7.16 -13.27
CA SER A 77 0.33 -8.13 -13.40
C SER A 77 -1.05 -7.46 -13.49
N ILE A 78 -1.29 -6.36 -12.77
CA ILE A 78 -2.61 -5.69 -12.74
C ILE A 78 -2.88 -4.89 -14.03
N GLY A 79 -1.85 -4.26 -14.59
CA GLY A 79 -1.93 -3.50 -15.84
C GLY A 79 -2.56 -2.11 -15.68
N ASN A 80 -3.82 -2.01 -15.25
CA ASN A 80 -4.55 -0.74 -15.13
C ASN A 80 -4.47 -0.18 -13.69
N LEU A 81 -3.33 0.42 -13.36
CA LEU A 81 -3.04 0.94 -12.03
C LEU A 81 -2.43 2.34 -12.09
N SER A 82 -2.88 3.22 -11.19
CA SER A 82 -2.24 4.52 -10.96
C SER A 82 -2.00 4.78 -9.47
N PHE A 83 -1.05 5.67 -9.20
CA PHE A 83 -0.78 6.18 -7.87
C PHE A 83 -1.18 7.66 -7.82
N SER A 84 -1.78 8.09 -6.73
CA SER A 84 -2.08 9.50 -6.47
C SER A 84 -1.62 9.89 -5.08
N ARG A 85 -1.26 11.16 -4.92
CA ARG A 85 -0.92 11.71 -3.61
C ARG A 85 -2.17 12.34 -3.00
N VAL A 86 -2.42 12.04 -1.74
CA VAL A 86 -3.47 12.68 -0.94
C VAL A 86 -2.85 13.40 0.25
N ASP A 87 -3.51 14.46 0.72
CA ASP A 87 -3.10 15.13 1.94
C ASP A 87 -3.43 14.27 3.18
N LYS A 88 -2.95 14.70 4.35
CA LYS A 88 -3.19 13.99 5.62
C LYS A 88 -4.67 13.85 5.95
N GLN A 89 -5.52 14.76 5.46
CA GLN A 89 -6.96 14.74 5.74
C GLN A 89 -7.68 13.72 4.85
N GLY A 90 -7.27 13.58 3.59
CA GLY A 90 -7.68 12.51 2.69
C GLY A 90 -7.26 11.12 3.18
N ASN A 91 -6.11 11.02 3.87
CA ASN A 91 -5.58 9.75 4.37
C ASN A 91 -5.99 9.39 5.82
N GLY A 92 -6.98 10.07 6.39
CA GLY A 92 -7.33 9.93 7.82
C GLY A 92 -7.71 8.51 8.24
N MET A 93 -8.41 7.77 7.37
CA MET A 93 -8.79 6.37 7.64
C MET A 93 -7.57 5.44 7.66
N ALA A 94 -6.66 5.57 6.71
CA ALA A 94 -5.45 4.73 6.69
C ALA A 94 -4.56 5.01 7.90
N PHE A 95 -4.47 6.28 8.33
CA PHE A 95 -3.74 6.65 9.54
C PHE A 95 -4.35 6.00 10.80
N ALA A 96 -5.68 6.06 10.95
CA ALA A 96 -6.37 5.40 12.05
C ALA A 96 -6.19 3.87 12.01
N LEU A 97 -6.22 3.27 10.82
CA LEU A 97 -5.97 1.84 10.62
C LEU A 97 -4.53 1.46 10.97
N ALA A 98 -3.53 2.26 10.59
CA ALA A 98 -2.14 2.03 10.96
C ALA A 98 -1.95 2.08 12.48
N ALA A 99 -2.52 3.08 13.15
CA ALA A 99 -2.48 3.21 14.61
C ALA A 99 -3.16 2.04 15.32
N ALA A 100 -4.30 1.56 14.79
CA ALA A 100 -4.96 0.36 15.32
C ALA A 100 -4.14 -0.91 15.06
N GLY A 101 -3.39 -0.97 13.95
CA GLY A 101 -2.54 -2.10 13.56
C GLY A 101 -1.39 -2.36 14.54
N LEU A 102 -0.84 -1.30 15.15
CA LEU A 102 0.21 -1.41 16.18
C LEU A 102 -0.22 -2.24 17.40
N LYS A 103 -1.54 -2.33 17.67
CA LYS A 103 -2.09 -3.10 18.79
C LYS A 103 -2.49 -4.52 18.41
N ARG A 104 -2.44 -4.89 17.12
CA ARG A 104 -2.87 -6.20 16.62
C ARG A 104 -1.70 -7.18 16.63
N GLN A 105 -1.98 -8.44 16.92
CA GLN A 105 -1.00 -9.53 16.78
C GLN A 105 -0.94 -10.09 15.36
N ASN A 106 -2.05 -10.00 14.62
CA ASN A 106 -2.21 -10.57 13.29
C ASN A 106 -2.72 -9.52 12.29
N MET A 107 -2.54 -9.80 11.00
CA MET A 107 -3.12 -9.01 9.92
C MET A 107 -4.65 -9.13 9.95
N PHE A 108 -5.33 -7.99 10.03
CA PHE A 108 -6.77 -7.89 9.84
C PHE A 108 -7.05 -7.47 8.40
N ASN A 109 -7.95 -8.19 7.72
CA ASN A 109 -8.46 -7.86 6.39
C ASN A 109 -9.98 -8.04 6.40
N ALA A 110 -10.73 -7.09 5.85
CA ALA A 110 -12.17 -7.20 5.67
C ALA A 110 -12.59 -6.53 4.36
N TRP A 111 -13.61 -7.10 3.72
CA TRP A 111 -14.24 -6.54 2.52
C TRP A 111 -15.76 -6.74 2.54
N TRP A 112 -16.48 -5.83 1.90
CA TRP A 112 -17.95 -5.87 1.74
C TRP A 112 -18.41 -5.04 0.53
#